data_AF-A0A2W4TLF9-F1
#
_entry.id   AF-A0A2W4TLF9-F1
#
_cell.length_a   1.000
_cell.length_b   1.000
_cell.length_c   1.000
_cell.angle_alpha   90.00
_cell.angle_beta   90.00
_cell.angle_gamma   90.00
#
_symmetry.space_group_name_H-M   'P 1'
#
loop_
_entity.id
_entity.type
_entity.pdbx_description
1 polymer ?
#
loop_
_entity_poly.entity_id
_entity_poly.type
_entity_poly.pdbx_seq_one_letter_code
_entity_poly.pdbx_strand_id
1 'polypeptide(L)'
;MSRTLHLIWTTLLVAMLVGVVVINRSIVESRRAAAAAESGDLRRGFRFEEVSAARGVRFVHQAPTFDAKLEHIMPQIASMGAAVAVADFDRDGWLDFYVTNSGEGSLNALYRNNGDGTFTEVAAAMGVADVNRPGTGVSTGAVWGDYDNDGYEDLFLYKYGRPELFRNDGGVRFERVTDRVGLPAWVNSNAAIWFDFDRDGWLDLFLGGYWSESVDLWNLETTRIMPESFEYAENGGRNYLFRNLGDGLVGERAEAVGVANLSLLKISEPTRIRRSSYAGFLFEKKNM
;
A
#
# COMPACT_ATOMS: atom_id res chain seq x y z
N MET A 1 -20.74 -57.72 45.30
CA MET A 1 -20.59 -56.64 44.30
C MET A 1 -21.17 -57.16 42.98
N SER A 2 -22.16 -56.50 42.39
CA SER A 2 -22.91 -57.08 41.24
C SER A 2 -22.05 -57.17 39.99
N ARG A 3 -22.21 -58.23 39.20
CA ARG A 3 -21.52 -58.43 37.91
C ARG A 3 -21.65 -57.21 36.97
N THR A 4 -22.77 -56.52 37.08
CA THR A 4 -23.08 -55.27 36.36
C THR A 4 -22.14 -54.12 36.74
N LEU A 5 -21.83 -53.94 38.03
CA LEU A 5 -20.93 -52.89 38.48
C LEU A 5 -19.48 -53.16 38.03
N HIS A 6 -19.06 -54.43 38.06
CA HIS A 6 -17.76 -54.83 37.49
C HIS A 6 -17.68 -54.51 36.00
N LEU A 7 -18.69 -54.89 35.22
CA LEU A 7 -18.71 -54.66 33.78
C LEU A 7 -18.61 -53.16 33.41
N ILE A 8 -19.28 -52.28 34.17
CA ILE A 8 -19.21 -50.83 34.00
C ILE A 8 -17.81 -50.29 34.28
N TRP A 9 -17.15 -50.74 35.35
CA TRP A 9 -15.78 -50.31 35.65
C TRP A 9 -14.78 -50.79 34.60
N THR A 10 -14.93 -52.03 34.11
CA THR A 10 -14.04 -52.55 33.06
C THR A 10 -14.22 -51.80 31.75
N THR A 11 -15.44 -51.47 31.34
CA THR A 11 -15.68 -50.71 30.11
C THR A 11 -15.15 -49.28 30.21
N LEU A 12 -15.31 -48.62 31.36
CA LEU A 12 -14.73 -47.29 31.60
C LEU A 12 -13.20 -47.31 31.56
N LEU A 13 -12.56 -48.31 32.18
CA LEU A 13 -11.11 -48.46 32.16
C LEU A 13 -10.59 -48.69 30.73
N VAL A 14 -11.24 -49.58 29.97
CA VAL A 14 -10.87 -49.85 28.58
C VAL A 14 -11.05 -48.61 27.71
N ALA A 15 -12.16 -47.88 27.86
CA ALA A 15 -12.39 -46.64 27.13
C ALA A 15 -11.32 -45.58 27.44
N MET A 16 -10.90 -45.45 28.70
CA MET A 16 -9.84 -44.53 29.09
C MET A 16 -8.49 -44.91 28.46
N LEU A 17 -8.12 -46.20 28.50
CA LEU A 17 -6.87 -46.70 27.91
C LEU A 17 -6.85 -46.51 26.39
N VAL A 18 -7.96 -46.80 25.70
CA VAL A 18 -8.11 -46.54 24.27
C VAL A 18 -8.02 -45.05 23.97
N GLY A 19 -8.64 -44.20 24.80
CA GLY A 19 -8.55 -42.74 24.70
C GLY A 19 -7.10 -42.25 24.78
N VAL A 20 -6.31 -42.73 25.75
CA VAL A 20 -4.89 -42.39 25.88
C VAL A 20 -4.08 -42.80 24.65
N VAL A 21 -4.33 -43.99 24.10
CA VAL A 21 -3.63 -44.48 22.90
C VAL A 21 -3.99 -43.64 21.67
N VAL A 22 -5.26 -43.29 21.48
CA VAL A 22 -5.71 -42.45 20.37
C VAL A 22 -5.14 -41.04 20.47
N ILE A 23 -5.15 -40.45 21.67
CA ILE A 23 -4.57 -39.12 21.94
C ILE A 23 -3.06 -39.12 21.67
N ASN A 24 -2.32 -40.11 22.20
CA ASN A 24 -0.89 -40.22 21.98
C ASN A 24 -0.56 -40.41 20.49
N ARG A 25 -1.34 -41.22 19.77
CA ARG A 25 -1.15 -41.43 18.34
C ARG A 25 -1.37 -40.14 17.55
N SER A 26 -2.44 -39.41 17.85
CA SER A 26 -2.73 -38.11 17.25
C SER A 26 -1.62 -37.08 17.50
N ILE A 27 -1.08 -37.04 18.73
CA ILE A 27 0.05 -36.17 19.09
C ILE A 27 1.31 -36.54 18.29
N VAL A 28 1.61 -37.84 18.16
CA VAL A 28 2.78 -38.31 17.39
C VAL A 28 2.63 -38.01 15.90
N GLU A 29 1.45 -38.24 15.33
CA GLU A 29 1.16 -37.93 13.92
C GLU A 29 1.25 -36.43 13.65
N SER A 30 0.75 -35.58 14.54
CA SER A 30 0.87 -34.11 14.45
C SER A 30 2.32 -33.64 14.52
N ARG A 31 3.13 -34.23 15.42
CA ARG A 31 4.57 -33.94 15.53
C ARG A 31 5.35 -34.38 14.30
N ARG A 32 5.00 -35.52 13.70
CA ARG A 32 5.62 -36.00 12.45
C ARG A 32 5.27 -35.11 11.26
N ALA A 33 4.03 -34.63 11.18
CA ALA A 33 3.61 -33.68 10.14
C ALA A 33 4.36 -32.34 10.26
N ALA A 34 4.52 -31.81 11.49
CA ALA A 34 5.30 -30.61 11.75
C ALA A 34 6.78 -30.77 11.36
N ALA A 35 7.42 -31.89 11.75
CA ALA A 35 8.82 -32.17 11.38
C ALA A 35 9.02 -32.39 9.86
N ALA A 36 8.01 -32.97 9.18
CA ALA A 36 8.04 -33.13 7.72
C ALA A 36 7.90 -31.79 6.99
N ALA A 37 7.06 -30.88 7.49
CA ALA A 37 6.96 -29.51 6.98
C ALA A 37 8.28 -28.74 7.17
N GLU A 38 8.91 -28.87 8.35
CA GLU A 38 10.17 -28.22 8.69
C GLU A 38 11.35 -28.75 7.85
N SER A 39 11.38 -30.05 7.54
CA SER A 39 12.43 -30.66 6.72
C SER A 39 12.29 -30.44 5.21
N GLY A 40 11.07 -30.19 4.72
CA GLY A 40 10.82 -29.76 3.34
C GLY A 40 11.34 -28.35 3.05
N ASP A 41 11.39 -27.50 4.08
CA ASP A 41 11.73 -26.08 4.02
C ASP A 41 13.25 -25.84 3.95
N LEU A 42 14.07 -26.75 4.50
CA LEU A 42 15.54 -26.68 4.43
C LEU A 42 16.12 -26.80 3.01
N ARG A 43 15.31 -27.09 1.99
CA ARG A 43 15.76 -27.17 0.58
C ARG A 43 15.85 -25.82 -0.13
N ARG A 44 15.31 -24.75 0.45
CA ARG A 44 15.35 -23.39 -0.12
C ARG A 44 15.98 -22.49 0.93
N GLY A 45 17.24 -22.08 0.73
CA GLY A 45 17.91 -21.17 1.67
C GLY A 45 17.04 -19.95 1.98
N PHE A 46 16.98 -19.59 3.27
CA PHE A 46 16.17 -18.56 3.95
C PHE A 46 14.64 -18.77 4.03
N ARG A 47 14.07 -18.38 5.18
CA ARG A 47 12.63 -18.38 5.50
C ARG A 47 12.20 -17.01 6.03
N PHE A 48 10.96 -16.62 5.79
CA PHE A 48 10.32 -15.48 6.44
C PHE A 48 9.48 -15.96 7.62
N GLU A 49 9.52 -15.20 8.71
CA GLU A 49 8.69 -15.40 9.89
C GLU A 49 7.83 -14.16 10.06
N GLU A 50 6.51 -14.35 10.23
CA GLU A 50 5.61 -13.26 10.58
C GLU A 50 5.88 -12.90 12.06
N VAL A 51 6.30 -11.65 12.31
CA VAL A 51 6.67 -11.19 13.65
C VAL A 51 6.00 -9.86 14.03
N SER A 52 5.11 -9.33 13.19
CA SER A 52 4.60 -7.95 13.28
C SER A 52 3.99 -7.66 14.65
N ALA A 53 3.07 -8.52 15.10
CA ALA A 53 2.40 -8.34 16.39
C ALA A 53 3.36 -8.44 17.59
N ALA A 54 4.41 -9.25 17.48
CA ALA A 54 5.47 -9.38 18.49
C ALA A 54 6.41 -8.16 18.49
N ARG A 55 6.49 -7.42 17.37
CA ARG A 55 7.30 -6.20 17.23
C ARG A 55 6.50 -4.91 17.38
N GLY A 56 5.26 -4.98 17.88
CA GLY A 56 4.43 -3.78 18.14
C GLY A 56 3.59 -3.31 16.95
N VAL A 57 3.62 -4.02 15.82
CA VAL A 57 2.87 -3.67 14.61
C VAL A 57 1.58 -4.49 14.55
N ARG A 58 0.43 -3.82 14.69
CA ARG A 58 -0.91 -4.46 14.71
C ARG A 58 -1.90 -3.82 13.73
N PHE A 59 -1.39 -3.10 12.74
CA PHE A 59 -2.21 -2.44 11.74
C PHE A 59 -3.01 -3.46 10.92
N VAL A 60 -4.30 -3.19 10.73
CA VAL A 60 -5.16 -3.94 9.81
C VAL A 60 -5.76 -2.94 8.84
N HIS A 61 -5.45 -3.14 7.57
CA HIS A 61 -6.00 -2.30 6.50
C HIS A 61 -7.52 -2.48 6.38
N GLN A 62 -8.20 -1.37 6.13
CA GLN A 62 -9.62 -1.31 5.82
C GLN A 62 -9.75 -0.80 4.39
N ALA A 63 -10.35 -1.62 3.52
CA ALA A 63 -10.62 -1.25 2.15
C ALA A 63 -11.64 -0.09 2.08
N PRO A 64 -11.61 0.72 1.00
CA PRO A 64 -12.63 1.73 0.78
C PRO A 64 -13.98 1.07 0.49
N THR A 65 -15.05 1.76 0.87
CA THR A 65 -16.42 1.44 0.45
C THR A 65 -16.93 2.58 -0.42
N PHE A 66 -17.23 2.28 -1.67
CA PHE A 66 -17.75 3.23 -2.65
C PHE A 66 -19.28 3.13 -2.79
N ASP A 67 -19.86 3.91 -3.71
CA ASP A 67 -21.29 3.91 -4.02
C ASP A 67 -21.82 2.48 -4.25
N ALA A 68 -22.98 2.18 -3.67
CA ALA A 68 -23.61 0.86 -3.71
C ALA A 68 -23.86 0.33 -5.14
N LYS A 69 -23.93 1.21 -6.15
CA LYS A 69 -23.99 0.82 -7.58
C LYS A 69 -22.82 -0.07 -8.00
N LEU A 70 -21.71 -0.04 -7.27
CA LEU A 70 -20.51 -0.82 -7.53
C LEU A 70 -20.41 -2.12 -6.71
N GLU A 71 -21.39 -2.45 -5.86
CA GLU A 71 -21.31 -3.60 -4.93
C GLU A 71 -20.87 -4.92 -5.61
N HIS A 72 -21.41 -5.19 -6.80
CA HIS A 72 -21.12 -6.39 -7.59
C HIS A 72 -19.69 -6.48 -8.12
N ILE A 73 -18.93 -5.38 -8.12
CA ILE A 73 -17.52 -5.30 -8.52
C ILE A 73 -16.62 -4.67 -7.44
N MET A 74 -17.13 -4.46 -6.22
CA MET A 74 -16.39 -3.81 -5.14
C MET A 74 -15.02 -4.45 -4.91
N PRO A 75 -14.88 -5.80 -4.86
CA PRO A 75 -13.57 -6.43 -4.67
C PRO A 75 -12.55 -6.07 -5.75
N GLN A 76 -12.95 -5.79 -6.99
CA GLN A 76 -12.04 -5.47 -8.09
C GLN A 76 -11.58 -4.01 -8.04
N ILE A 77 -12.43 -3.11 -7.54
CA ILE A 77 -12.16 -1.66 -7.56
C ILE A 77 -11.65 -1.13 -6.23
N ALA A 78 -12.00 -1.79 -5.12
CA ALA A 78 -11.60 -1.46 -3.76
C ALA A 78 -10.44 -2.32 -3.25
N SER A 79 -9.97 -3.31 -4.04
CA SER A 79 -8.69 -3.99 -3.76
C SER A 79 -7.46 -3.10 -4.03
N MET A 80 -7.67 -1.85 -4.43
CA MET A 80 -6.62 -0.86 -4.64
C MET A 80 -6.50 0.04 -3.42
N GLY A 81 -5.33 0.04 -2.78
CA GLY A 81 -4.98 1.01 -1.73
C GLY A 81 -4.48 0.32 -0.47
N ALA A 82 -3.18 0.42 -0.24
CA ALA A 82 -2.46 0.25 1.02
C ALA A 82 -0.98 0.43 0.64
N ALA A 83 -0.40 1.59 0.93
CA ALA A 83 1.01 1.81 0.75
C ALA A 83 1.72 1.77 2.09
N VAL A 84 2.97 1.33 2.04
CA VAL A 84 3.96 1.54 3.09
C VAL A 84 5.01 2.47 2.51
N ALA A 85 5.30 3.56 3.22
CA ALA A 85 6.37 4.49 2.88
C ALA A 85 7.38 4.51 4.03
N VAL A 86 8.68 4.41 3.71
CA VAL A 86 9.76 4.25 4.69
C VAL A 86 10.67 5.46 4.66
N ALA A 87 10.95 6.05 5.82
CA ALA A 87 11.90 7.15 6.03
C ALA A 87 12.35 7.16 7.50
N ASP A 88 13.49 7.77 7.78
CA ASP A 88 13.95 8.07 9.15
C ASP A 88 13.43 9.47 9.51
N PHE A 89 12.16 9.57 9.93
CA PHE A 89 11.46 10.87 9.96
C PHE A 89 11.95 11.77 11.08
N ASP A 90 12.56 11.21 12.13
CA ASP A 90 13.10 11.97 13.27
C ASP A 90 14.63 11.98 13.32
N ARG A 91 15.29 11.38 12.32
CA ARG A 91 16.74 11.37 12.13
C ARG A 91 17.48 10.71 13.29
N ASP A 92 16.87 9.71 13.91
CA ASP A 92 17.49 8.95 14.99
C ASP A 92 18.42 7.83 14.49
N GLY A 93 18.50 7.66 13.16
CA GLY A 93 19.32 6.67 12.48
C GLY A 93 18.62 5.35 12.21
N TRP A 94 17.33 5.22 12.56
CA TRP A 94 16.52 4.05 12.32
C TRP A 94 15.39 4.35 11.34
N LEU A 95 15.19 3.45 10.37
CA LEU A 95 14.08 3.61 9.44
C LEU A 95 12.74 3.34 10.14
N ASP A 96 11.86 4.31 10.03
CA ASP A 96 10.44 4.26 10.40
C ASP A 96 9.59 3.95 9.18
N PHE A 97 8.29 3.74 9.40
CA PHE A 97 7.39 3.60 8.27
C PHE A 97 5.97 4.11 8.54
N TYR A 98 5.39 4.70 7.51
CA TYR A 98 4.00 5.15 7.47
C TYR A 98 3.16 4.17 6.65
N VAL A 99 1.99 3.78 7.19
CA VAL A 99 1.06 2.85 6.55
C VAL A 99 -0.27 3.55 6.33
N THR A 100 -0.72 3.57 5.08
CA THR A 100 -2.01 4.17 4.72
C THR A 100 -3.16 3.20 4.91
N ASN A 101 -4.29 3.73 5.35
CA ASN A 101 -5.56 3.05 5.42
C ASN A 101 -6.54 3.66 4.39
N SER A 102 -7.52 2.89 3.94
CA SER A 102 -8.39 3.30 2.84
C SER A 102 -9.87 3.27 3.20
N GLY A 103 -10.23 2.94 4.43
CA GLY A 103 -11.61 3.01 4.91
C GLY A 103 -12.00 4.44 5.26
N GLU A 104 -13.24 4.83 4.99
CA GLU A 104 -13.76 6.11 5.48
C GLU A 104 -13.79 6.11 7.02
N GLY A 105 -13.27 7.17 7.65
CA GLY A 105 -13.10 7.28 9.09
C GLY A 105 -11.97 6.42 9.67
N SER A 106 -11.21 5.70 8.83
CA SER A 106 -10.07 4.91 9.28
C SER A 106 -8.84 5.78 9.56
N LEU A 107 -7.99 5.32 10.47
CA LEU A 107 -6.73 5.98 10.78
C LEU A 107 -5.59 5.36 9.99
N ASN A 108 -4.70 6.22 9.49
CA ASN A 108 -3.36 5.81 9.07
C ASN A 108 -2.46 5.63 10.30
N ALA A 109 -1.32 4.96 10.13
CA ALA A 109 -0.38 4.68 11.20
C ALA A 109 1.05 5.09 10.82
N LEU A 110 1.80 5.60 11.80
CA LEU A 110 3.22 5.93 11.69
C LEU A 110 3.94 5.13 12.76
N TYR A 111 4.81 4.21 12.35
CA TYR A 111 5.54 3.35 13.26
C TYR A 111 6.97 3.85 13.39
N ARG A 112 7.27 4.45 14.54
CA ARG A 112 8.64 4.77 14.96
C ARG A 112 9.39 3.50 15.31
N ASN A 113 10.59 3.34 14.80
CA ASN A 113 11.50 2.25 15.14
C ASN A 113 12.23 2.55 16.45
N ASN A 114 12.18 1.65 17.42
CA ASN A 114 12.80 1.88 18.73
C ASN A 114 14.30 1.51 18.76
N GLY A 115 14.87 1.06 17.63
CA GLY A 115 16.26 0.62 17.53
C GLY A 115 16.58 -0.73 18.16
N ASP A 116 15.58 -1.37 18.78
CA ASP A 116 15.68 -2.71 19.41
C ASP A 116 14.91 -3.79 18.63
N GLY A 117 14.46 -3.46 17.41
CA GLY A 117 13.65 -4.32 16.57
C GLY A 117 12.18 -4.38 16.95
N THR A 118 11.71 -3.42 17.75
CA THR A 118 10.29 -3.12 18.02
C THR A 118 9.89 -1.76 17.46
N PHE A 119 8.59 -1.54 17.30
CA PHE A 119 8.00 -0.32 16.78
C PHE A 119 6.93 0.25 17.71
N THR A 120 6.80 1.57 17.72
CA THR A 120 5.75 2.30 18.42
C THR A 120 4.91 3.08 17.42
N GLU A 121 3.60 2.89 17.46
CA GLU A 121 2.65 3.67 16.65
C GLU A 121 2.53 5.09 17.25
N VAL A 122 2.79 6.11 16.44
CA VAL A 122 2.87 7.52 16.87
C VAL A 122 2.06 8.48 15.99
N ALA A 123 1.30 8.03 14.98
CA ALA A 123 0.67 8.94 14.01
C ALA A 123 -0.26 9.97 14.64
N ALA A 124 -1.04 9.57 15.65
CA ALA A 124 -1.94 10.50 16.34
C ALA A 124 -1.16 11.57 17.11
N ALA A 125 -0.07 11.20 17.78
CA ALA A 125 0.81 12.14 18.48
C ALA A 125 1.55 13.07 17.51
N MET A 126 1.90 12.56 16.33
CA MET A 126 2.58 13.29 15.28
C MET A 126 1.65 14.14 14.39
N GLY A 127 0.33 13.98 14.51
CA GLY A 127 -0.66 14.77 13.77
C GLY A 127 -1.03 14.24 12.37
N VAL A 128 -0.68 12.98 12.05
CA VAL A 128 -0.83 12.37 10.72
C VAL A 128 -1.80 11.18 10.68
N ALA A 129 -2.48 10.83 11.78
CA ALA A 129 -3.38 9.66 11.79
C ALA A 129 -4.73 9.89 11.08
N ASP A 130 -5.39 11.00 11.39
CA ASP A 130 -6.80 11.24 11.06
C ASP A 130 -6.97 12.02 9.75
N VAL A 131 -6.68 11.32 8.65
CA VAL A 131 -6.65 11.88 7.29
C VAL A 131 -7.73 11.30 6.37
N ASN A 132 -8.47 10.27 6.77
CA ASN A 132 -9.54 9.66 5.95
C ASN A 132 -10.94 10.06 6.42
N ARG A 133 -11.12 11.32 6.82
CA ARG A 133 -12.40 11.82 7.37
C ARG A 133 -13.51 11.79 6.32
N PRO A 134 -14.78 11.61 6.73
CA PRO A 134 -15.92 11.68 5.82
C PRO A 134 -15.90 12.94 4.95
N GLY A 135 -16.11 12.77 3.64
CA GLY A 135 -16.09 13.88 2.67
C GLY A 135 -14.70 14.40 2.27
N THR A 136 -13.61 13.79 2.76
CA THR A 136 -12.23 14.11 2.33
C THR A 136 -11.62 13.04 1.43
N GLY A 137 -12.35 11.94 1.22
CA GLY A 137 -11.86 10.75 0.54
C GLY A 137 -10.86 9.96 1.38
N VAL A 138 -10.15 9.02 0.75
CA VAL A 138 -9.37 7.98 1.44
C VAL A 138 -7.96 7.83 0.86
N SER A 139 -7.00 7.49 1.71
CA SER A 139 -5.60 7.36 1.33
C SER A 139 -5.39 6.16 0.41
N THR A 140 -4.60 6.36 -0.63
CA THR A 140 -4.21 5.33 -1.60
C THR A 140 -2.70 5.08 -1.57
N GLY A 141 -1.93 6.07 -1.12
CA GLY A 141 -0.58 5.86 -0.65
C GLY A 141 0.10 7.13 -0.14
N ALA A 142 1.40 7.00 0.11
CA ALA A 142 2.23 8.06 0.68
C ALA A 142 3.62 8.05 0.05
N VAL A 143 4.24 9.22 -0.05
CA VAL A 143 5.64 9.37 -0.44
C VAL A 143 6.32 10.41 0.44
N TRP A 144 7.58 10.15 0.76
CA TRP A 144 8.45 11.03 1.53
C TRP A 144 9.27 11.92 0.60
N GLY A 145 9.46 13.18 0.96
CA GLY A 145 10.34 14.11 0.25
C GLY A 145 10.53 15.39 1.05
N ASP A 146 11.76 15.87 1.17
CA ASP A 146 12.11 17.15 1.79
C ASP A 146 11.77 18.28 0.80
N TYR A 147 10.52 18.78 0.83
CA TYR A 147 10.04 19.73 -0.18
C TYR A 147 10.49 21.16 0.13
N ASP A 148 10.81 21.47 1.38
CA ASP A 148 11.29 22.80 1.78
C ASP A 148 12.79 22.88 2.11
N ASN A 149 13.54 21.80 1.83
CA ASN A 149 14.99 21.68 1.99
C ASN A 149 15.46 21.96 3.43
N ASP A 150 14.63 21.64 4.44
CA ASP A 150 14.98 21.82 5.85
C ASP A 150 15.79 20.64 6.42
N GLY A 151 15.94 19.57 5.62
CA GLY A 151 16.67 18.37 5.93
C GLY A 151 15.83 17.30 6.63
N TYR A 152 14.53 17.48 6.80
CA TYR A 152 13.61 16.48 7.34
C TYR A 152 12.60 16.07 6.26
N GLU A 153 12.44 14.77 6.04
CA GLU A 153 11.50 14.29 5.04
C GLU A 153 10.05 14.65 5.41
N ASP A 154 9.37 15.34 4.50
CA ASP A 154 7.95 15.66 4.61
C ASP A 154 7.08 14.53 4.05
N LEU A 155 5.84 14.47 4.53
CA LEU A 155 4.91 13.41 4.18
C LEU A 155 3.83 13.92 3.22
N PHE A 156 3.82 13.39 2.00
CA PHE A 156 2.75 13.62 1.05
C PHE A 156 1.84 12.40 0.91
N LEU A 157 0.54 12.62 1.05
CA LEU A 157 -0.50 11.63 0.90
C LEU A 157 -1.28 11.87 -0.39
N TYR A 158 -1.23 10.90 -1.28
CA TYR A 158 -2.14 10.84 -2.42
C TYR A 158 -3.34 9.96 -2.08
N LYS A 159 -4.50 10.37 -2.58
CA LYS A 159 -5.80 9.86 -2.16
C LYS A 159 -6.69 9.63 -3.36
N TYR A 160 -7.75 8.85 -3.16
CA TYR A 160 -9.00 9.07 -3.89
C TYR A 160 -9.78 10.14 -3.13
N GLY A 161 -9.44 11.41 -3.35
CA GLY A 161 -9.92 12.50 -2.50
C GLY A 161 -9.05 13.74 -2.48
N ARG A 162 -9.07 14.44 -1.34
CA ARG A 162 -8.26 15.63 -1.10
C ARG A 162 -6.81 15.24 -0.75
N PRO A 163 -5.81 15.40 -1.63
CA PRO A 163 -4.43 15.06 -1.28
C PRO A 163 -3.97 15.91 -0.09
N GLU A 164 -3.02 15.41 0.69
CA GLU A 164 -2.52 16.12 1.88
C GLU A 164 -1.00 16.20 1.89
N LEU A 165 -0.45 17.37 2.20
CA LEU A 165 0.97 17.57 2.44
C LEU A 165 1.18 17.98 3.90
N PHE A 166 2.12 17.31 4.54
CA PHE A 166 2.49 17.51 5.93
C PHE A 166 3.98 17.84 6.01
N ARG A 167 4.30 19.04 6.48
CA ARG A 167 5.68 19.45 6.74
C ARG A 167 6.16 18.82 8.06
N ASN A 168 7.35 18.24 8.06
CA ASN A 168 8.00 17.70 9.24
C ASN A 168 8.67 18.81 10.06
N ASP A 169 8.20 19.07 11.28
CA ASP A 169 8.75 20.10 12.18
C ASP A 169 9.91 19.49 12.99
N GLY A 170 11.00 19.17 12.31
CA GLY A 170 12.25 18.68 12.90
C GLY A 170 12.15 17.32 13.60
N GLY A 171 11.29 16.42 13.13
CA GLY A 171 11.06 15.09 13.72
C GLY A 171 10.15 15.08 14.96
N VAL A 172 9.65 16.26 15.38
CA VAL A 172 8.88 16.39 16.63
C VAL A 172 7.38 16.23 16.38
N ARG A 173 6.90 16.70 15.24
CA ARG A 173 5.49 16.63 14.80
C ARG A 173 5.40 16.96 13.31
N PHE A 174 4.23 16.77 12.73
CA PHE A 174 3.92 17.24 11.40
C PHE A 174 2.89 18.39 11.41
N GLU A 175 3.11 19.39 10.58
CA GLU A 175 2.15 20.47 10.30
C GLU A 175 1.48 20.22 8.95
N ARG A 176 0.14 20.17 8.91
CA ARG A 176 -0.57 20.11 7.63
C ARG A 176 -0.46 21.44 6.90
N VAL A 177 0.16 21.43 5.71
CA VAL A 177 0.43 22.61 4.89
C VAL A 177 -0.32 22.61 3.56
N THR A 178 -1.15 21.60 3.25
CA THR A 178 -1.83 21.42 1.95
C THR A 178 -2.44 22.71 1.38
N ASP A 179 -3.12 23.51 2.21
CA ASP A 179 -3.87 24.69 1.76
C ASP A 179 -2.97 25.86 1.37
N ARG A 180 -1.67 25.77 1.66
CA ARG A 180 -0.66 26.80 1.37
C ARG A 180 0.20 26.47 0.14
N VAL A 181 0.14 25.23 -0.35
CA VAL A 181 1.08 24.71 -1.36
C VAL A 181 0.45 24.45 -2.74
N GLY A 182 -0.72 25.02 -3.04
CA GLY A 182 -1.27 25.02 -4.41
C GLY A 182 -1.79 23.67 -4.94
N LEU A 183 -1.99 22.67 -4.08
CA LEU A 183 -2.54 21.36 -4.47
C LEU A 183 -4.01 21.45 -4.91
N PRO A 184 -4.47 20.55 -5.80
CA PRO A 184 -5.86 20.50 -6.23
C PRO A 184 -6.79 20.17 -5.05
N ALA A 185 -7.99 20.74 -5.06
CA ALA A 185 -8.97 20.50 -4.02
C ALA A 185 -9.45 19.04 -3.97
N TRP A 186 -9.35 18.30 -5.07
CA TRP A 186 -9.71 16.89 -5.19
C TRP A 186 -8.97 16.25 -6.36
N VAL A 187 -8.43 15.05 -6.17
CA VAL A 187 -7.82 14.22 -7.21
C VAL A 187 -8.01 12.75 -6.88
N ASN A 188 -8.39 11.94 -7.87
CA ASN A 188 -8.50 10.48 -7.68
C ASN A 188 -7.18 9.81 -8.09
N SER A 189 -6.16 9.89 -7.24
CA SER A 189 -4.78 9.48 -7.54
C SER A 189 -4.42 8.09 -7.03
N ASN A 190 -3.55 7.39 -7.77
CA ASN A 190 -2.96 6.10 -7.41
C ASN A 190 -1.42 6.11 -7.36
N ALA A 191 -0.78 7.23 -7.72
CA ALA A 191 0.66 7.32 -7.80
C ALA A 191 1.14 8.75 -7.50
N ALA A 192 2.28 8.84 -6.83
CA ALA A 192 3.03 10.08 -6.66
C ALA A 192 4.53 9.79 -6.62
N ILE A 193 5.35 10.76 -7.01
CA ILE A 193 6.81 10.70 -6.84
C ILE A 193 7.40 12.11 -6.76
N TRP A 194 8.37 12.27 -5.87
CA TRP A 194 9.21 13.46 -5.75
C TRP A 194 10.49 13.31 -6.58
N PHE A 195 10.85 14.35 -7.32
CA PHE A 195 12.13 14.44 -8.04
C PHE A 195 12.37 15.88 -8.49
N ASP A 196 13.62 16.29 -8.60
CA ASP A 196 14.02 17.60 -9.13
C ASP A 196 14.15 17.50 -10.67
N PHE A 197 13.09 17.88 -11.40
CA PHE A 197 13.03 17.62 -12.84
C PHE A 197 13.79 18.65 -13.68
N ASP A 198 13.90 19.89 -13.18
CA ASP A 198 14.57 20.97 -13.89
C ASP A 198 15.97 21.31 -13.33
N ARG A 199 16.35 20.64 -12.24
CA ARG A 199 17.65 20.78 -11.55
C ARG A 199 17.81 22.13 -10.88
N ASP A 200 16.73 22.71 -10.37
CA ASP A 200 16.77 23.95 -9.60
C ASP A 200 17.04 23.75 -8.10
N GLY A 201 17.12 22.48 -7.65
CA GLY A 201 17.45 22.09 -6.29
C GLY A 201 16.25 21.99 -5.36
N TRP A 202 15.03 22.18 -5.87
CA TRP A 202 13.79 21.92 -5.14
C TRP A 202 13.15 20.62 -5.65
N LEU A 203 12.63 19.79 -4.74
CA LEU A 203 11.90 18.61 -5.16
C LEU A 203 10.54 19.00 -5.76
N ASP A 204 10.29 18.57 -6.99
CA ASP A 204 9.02 18.68 -7.68
C ASP A 204 8.16 17.44 -7.48
N LEU A 205 6.84 17.58 -7.65
CA LEU A 205 5.88 16.51 -7.43
C LEU A 205 5.21 16.09 -8.73
N PHE A 206 5.34 14.82 -9.11
CA PHE A 206 4.42 14.22 -10.07
C PHE A 206 3.30 13.48 -9.33
N LEU A 207 2.07 13.67 -9.80
CA LEU A 207 0.87 13.04 -9.26
C LEU A 207 0.06 12.39 -10.39
N GLY A 208 -0.09 11.07 -10.32
CA GLY A 208 -0.80 10.26 -11.31
C GLY A 208 -2.28 10.11 -10.99
N GLY A 209 -3.16 10.67 -11.81
CA GLY A 209 -4.61 10.51 -11.68
C GLY A 209 -5.08 9.20 -12.28
N TYR A 210 -5.88 8.45 -11.53
CA TYR A 210 -6.48 7.19 -12.00
C TYR A 210 -7.89 7.40 -12.57
N TRP A 211 -8.81 7.95 -11.76
CA TRP A 211 -10.14 8.36 -12.22
C TRP A 211 -10.22 9.86 -12.45
N SER A 212 -11.10 10.29 -13.34
CA SER A 212 -11.42 11.72 -13.48
C SER A 212 -11.81 12.31 -12.12
N GLU A 213 -11.38 13.53 -11.86
CA GLU A 213 -11.70 14.27 -10.62
C GLU A 213 -13.19 14.60 -10.51
N SER A 214 -13.91 14.57 -11.63
CA SER A 214 -15.37 14.73 -11.67
C SER A 214 -16.12 13.48 -11.19
N VAL A 215 -15.43 12.35 -10.99
CA VAL A 215 -16.05 11.11 -10.50
C VAL A 215 -16.04 11.13 -8.97
N ASP A 216 -17.21 11.33 -8.39
CA ASP A 216 -17.45 11.10 -6.97
C ASP A 216 -17.71 9.61 -6.71
N LEU A 217 -16.68 8.90 -6.25
CA LEU A 217 -16.76 7.46 -5.98
C LEU A 217 -17.78 7.09 -4.88
N TRP A 218 -18.19 8.05 -4.04
CA TRP A 218 -19.18 7.82 -2.99
C TRP A 218 -20.61 8.13 -3.44
N ASN A 219 -20.77 8.92 -4.52
CA ASN A 219 -22.07 9.27 -5.08
C ASN A 219 -22.02 9.33 -6.60
N LEU A 220 -22.07 8.16 -7.22
CA LEU A 220 -21.92 8.00 -8.65
C LEU A 220 -23.18 8.39 -9.42
N GLU A 221 -23.03 9.31 -10.36
CA GLU A 221 -24.05 9.59 -11.39
C GLU A 221 -24.26 8.38 -12.33
N THR A 222 -23.18 7.64 -12.62
CA THR A 222 -23.19 6.47 -13.51
C THR A 222 -22.12 5.45 -13.11
N THR A 223 -22.30 4.18 -13.49
CA THR A 223 -21.31 3.12 -13.27
C THR A 223 -20.23 3.07 -14.36
N ARG A 224 -20.34 3.90 -15.41
CA ARG A 224 -19.32 4.03 -16.47
C ARG A 224 -18.16 4.91 -16.04
N ILE A 225 -17.40 4.44 -15.04
CA ILE A 225 -16.29 5.18 -14.43
C ILE A 225 -14.91 4.68 -14.86
N MET A 226 -14.83 3.50 -15.48
CA MET A 226 -13.56 2.92 -15.87
C MET A 226 -12.98 3.58 -17.11
N PRO A 227 -11.64 3.65 -17.22
CA PRO A 227 -10.98 4.03 -18.46
C PRO A 227 -11.49 3.18 -19.64
N GLU A 228 -11.76 3.80 -20.79
CA GLU A 228 -12.28 3.10 -21.99
C GLU A 228 -11.27 2.11 -22.58
N SER A 229 -9.98 2.33 -22.33
CA SER A 229 -8.87 1.47 -22.75
C SER A 229 -7.66 1.68 -21.84
N PHE A 230 -6.93 0.62 -21.50
CA PHE A 230 -5.66 0.76 -20.79
C PHE A 230 -4.56 1.36 -21.69
N GLU A 231 -4.71 1.31 -23.02
CA GLU A 231 -3.72 1.81 -23.99
C GLU A 231 -3.99 3.24 -24.48
N TYR A 232 -5.25 3.67 -24.55
CA TYR A 232 -5.62 4.94 -25.17
C TYR A 232 -6.78 5.66 -24.48
N ALA A 233 -7.09 5.36 -23.22
CA ALA A 233 -8.16 6.07 -22.51
C ALA A 233 -7.86 7.56 -22.42
N GLU A 234 -8.87 8.36 -22.75
CA GLU A 234 -8.90 9.81 -22.56
C GLU A 234 -9.80 10.22 -21.39
N ASN A 235 -10.47 9.26 -20.74
CA ASN A 235 -11.39 9.46 -19.63
C ASN A 235 -10.81 9.09 -18.25
N GLY A 236 -9.48 8.95 -18.16
CA GLY A 236 -8.76 8.73 -16.91
C GLY A 236 -8.63 10.01 -16.07
N GLY A 237 -7.97 9.87 -14.91
CA GLY A 237 -7.63 11.02 -14.07
C GLY A 237 -6.57 11.92 -14.71
N ARG A 238 -6.60 13.20 -14.35
CA ARG A 238 -5.56 14.14 -14.77
C ARG A 238 -4.24 13.79 -14.06
N ASN A 239 -3.14 13.80 -14.81
CA ASN A 239 -1.80 13.81 -14.24
C ASN A 239 -1.33 15.24 -14.01
N TYR A 240 -0.64 15.45 -12.90
CA TYR A 240 -0.05 16.74 -12.55
C TYR A 240 1.47 16.61 -12.47
N LEU A 241 2.18 17.62 -12.97
CA LEU A 241 3.55 17.90 -12.56
C LEU A 241 3.52 19.26 -11.87
N PHE A 242 3.80 19.27 -10.56
CA PHE A 242 3.93 20.49 -9.79
C PHE A 242 5.38 20.86 -9.68
N ARG A 243 5.71 22.07 -10.16
CA ARG A 243 7.01 22.66 -9.93
C ARG A 243 7.06 23.28 -8.55
N ASN A 244 8.12 23.01 -7.80
CA ASN A 244 8.37 23.65 -6.51
C ASN A 244 9.21 24.92 -6.71
N LEU A 245 8.75 26.05 -6.17
CA LEU A 245 9.46 27.33 -6.29
C LEU A 245 10.18 27.74 -4.99
N GLY A 246 10.20 26.85 -4.00
CA GLY A 246 10.77 27.08 -2.66
C GLY A 246 9.82 27.70 -1.65
N ASP A 247 8.69 28.26 -2.09
CA ASP A 247 7.62 28.79 -1.23
C ASP A 247 6.26 28.09 -1.42
N GLY A 248 6.24 27.03 -2.23
CA GLY A 248 5.05 26.25 -2.51
C GLY A 248 5.13 25.53 -3.86
N LEU A 249 4.10 24.74 -4.15
CA LEU A 249 3.99 24.03 -5.41
C LEU A 249 3.10 24.81 -6.38
N VAL A 250 3.59 25.02 -7.59
CA VAL A 250 2.82 25.59 -8.69
C VAL A 250 2.54 24.47 -9.68
N GLY A 251 1.26 24.11 -9.80
CA GLY A 251 0.83 23.09 -10.74
C GLY A 251 0.97 23.59 -12.17
N GLU A 252 1.84 22.95 -12.94
CA GLU A 252 1.81 23.05 -14.39
C GLU A 252 0.95 21.93 -14.97
N ARG A 253 0.34 22.21 -16.12
CA ARG A 253 -0.28 21.18 -16.93
C ARG A 253 0.83 20.20 -17.33
N ALA A 254 0.70 18.92 -16.99
CA ALA A 254 1.63 17.89 -17.48
C ALA A 254 1.73 17.94 -19.02
N GLU A 255 0.68 18.41 -19.71
CA GLU A 255 0.66 18.73 -21.14
C GLU A 255 1.74 19.72 -21.58
N ALA A 256 2.00 20.76 -20.78
CA ALA A 256 2.90 21.86 -21.11
C ALA A 256 4.38 21.44 -21.13
N VAL A 257 4.71 20.38 -20.39
CA VAL A 257 6.07 19.81 -20.25
C VAL A 257 6.20 18.44 -20.92
N GLY A 258 5.19 18.00 -21.68
CA GLY A 258 5.22 16.75 -22.46
C GLY A 258 4.92 15.47 -21.66
N VAL A 259 4.38 15.58 -20.45
CA VAL A 259 4.03 14.48 -19.53
C VAL A 259 2.50 14.21 -19.52
N ALA A 260 1.73 14.78 -20.45
CA ALA A 260 0.29 14.55 -20.51
C ALA A 260 -0.10 13.15 -20.95
N ASN A 261 -1.17 12.64 -20.34
CA ASN A 261 -1.79 11.35 -20.63
C ASN A 261 -0.77 10.22 -20.77
N LEU A 262 -0.07 9.90 -19.68
CA LEU A 262 0.61 8.62 -19.52
C LEU A 262 -0.41 7.48 -19.29
N SER A 263 -1.52 7.46 -20.04
CA SER A 263 -2.14 6.21 -20.47
C SER A 263 -1.28 5.67 -21.62
N LEU A 264 -0.09 5.17 -21.25
CA LEU A 264 0.95 4.64 -22.14
C LEU A 264 1.51 5.64 -23.18
N LEU A 265 2.80 5.47 -23.49
CA LEU A 265 3.44 6.11 -24.63
C LEU A 265 2.53 6.01 -25.87
N LYS A 266 2.15 7.15 -26.46
CA LYS A 266 1.80 7.20 -27.88
C LYS A 266 3.03 6.69 -28.66
N ILE A 267 3.05 5.42 -29.03
CA ILE A 267 3.85 4.96 -30.17
C ILE A 267 3.19 5.61 -31.39
N SER A 268 3.56 6.86 -31.65
CA SER A 268 3.15 7.58 -32.84
C SER A 268 3.96 7.04 -34.02
N GLU A 269 3.43 5.95 -34.58
CA GLU A 269 3.41 5.54 -35.99
C GLU A 269 3.37 4.00 -36.07
N PRO A 270 2.49 3.40 -36.91
CA PRO A 270 2.57 1.99 -37.22
C PRO A 270 3.79 1.79 -38.11
N THR A 271 4.98 1.64 -37.52
CA THR A 271 6.09 1.02 -38.23
C THR A 271 5.59 -0.36 -38.58
N ARG A 272 5.35 -0.63 -39.86
CA ARG A 272 4.92 -1.93 -40.39
C ARG A 272 5.71 -3.04 -39.69
N ILE A 273 5.08 -3.70 -38.73
CA ILE A 273 5.55 -5.00 -38.24
C ILE A 273 5.31 -5.94 -39.42
N ARG A 274 6.34 -6.10 -40.27
CA ARG A 274 6.40 -7.23 -41.17
C ARG A 274 6.30 -8.45 -40.28
N ARG A 275 5.26 -9.26 -40.48
CA ARG A 275 5.21 -10.62 -39.95
C ARG A 275 6.50 -11.33 -40.36
N SER A 276 7.44 -11.48 -39.42
CA SER A 276 8.40 -12.58 -39.47
C SER A 276 8.01 -13.53 -38.36
N SER A 277 7.52 -14.67 -38.80
CA SER A 277 7.27 -15.90 -38.04
C SER A 277 8.30 -16.17 -36.94
N TYR A 278 7.76 -16.57 -35.79
CA TYR A 278 8.37 -17.43 -34.77
C TYR A 278 9.70 -18.12 -35.16
N ALA A 279 10.77 -17.84 -34.41
CA ALA A 279 11.80 -18.83 -34.07
C ALA A 279 12.71 -18.30 -32.93
N GLY A 280 12.65 -18.99 -31.78
CA GLY A 280 13.80 -19.31 -30.92
C GLY A 280 14.58 -18.18 -30.25
N PHE A 281 14.40 -18.04 -28.94
CA PHE A 281 15.45 -17.53 -28.06
C PHE A 281 16.68 -18.44 -28.13
N LEU A 282 17.80 -17.91 -28.60
CA LEU A 282 19.14 -18.42 -28.32
C LEU A 282 20.05 -17.23 -28.02
N PHE A 283 20.54 -17.17 -26.78
CA PHE A 283 21.64 -16.30 -26.39
C PHE A 283 22.89 -16.76 -27.12
N GLU A 284 23.50 -15.90 -27.93
CA GLU A 284 24.85 -16.14 -28.43
C GLU A 284 25.80 -15.05 -27.95
N LYS A 285 26.89 -15.54 -27.37
CA LYS A 285 27.92 -14.83 -26.64
C LYS A 285 28.82 -14.12 -27.64
N LYS A 286 28.97 -12.80 -27.49
CA LYS A 286 29.95 -11.98 -28.23
C LYS A 286 31.35 -12.58 -28.10
N ASN A 287 32.05 -12.78 -29.20
CA ASN A 287 33.52 -12.80 -29.25
C ASN A 287 34.03 -12.45 -30.66
N MET A 288 34.84 -11.38 -30.69
CA MET A 288 35.71 -10.80 -31.74
C MET A 288 35.18 -10.67 -33.16
#